data_AF-A0A7Z2QEA2-F1
#
_entry.id   AF-A0A7Z2QEA2-F1
#
_cell.length_a   1.000
_cell.length_b   1.000
_cell.length_c   1.000
_cell.angle_alpha   90.00
_cell.angle_beta   90.00
_cell.angle_gamma   90.00
#
_symmetry.space_group_name_H-M   'P 1'
#
loop_
_entity.id
_entity.type
_entity.pdbx_description
1 polymer ?
#
loop_
_entity_poly.entity_id
_entity_poly.type
_entity_poly.pdbx_seq_one_letter_code
_entity_poly.pdbx_strand_id
1 'polypeptide(L)'
;MIKLGEGTFVSYILGKRIKVIAIDEQIGKLYINDEYKGKCDLSFILKKIHSLEYKEQDIKGLIEDEQKMYEELSKIIKNQTISPHYE
;
A
#
# COMPACT_ATOMS: atom_id res chain seq x y z
N MET A 1 -4.65 6.87 5.90
CA MET A 1 -3.91 8.08 6.34
C MET A 1 -4.20 8.41 7.80
N ILE A 2 -3.20 8.85 8.58
CA ILE A 2 -3.34 9.28 9.99
C ILE A 2 -3.16 10.79 10.08
N LYS A 3 -4.07 11.48 10.77
CA LYS A 3 -3.94 12.90 11.12
C LYS A 3 -3.33 13.00 12.52
N LEU A 4 -2.15 13.61 12.65
CA LEU A 4 -1.38 13.63 13.91
C LEU A 4 -1.65 14.87 14.79
N GLY A 5 -2.37 15.86 14.27
CA GLY A 5 -2.59 17.17 14.92
C GLY A 5 -1.99 18.32 14.10
N GLU A 6 -2.38 19.57 14.37
CA GLU A 6 -1.80 20.79 13.77
C GLU A 6 -1.70 20.80 12.23
N GLY A 7 -2.68 20.20 11.54
CA GLY A 7 -2.65 20.13 10.06
C GLY A 7 -1.57 19.20 9.49
N THR A 8 -1.03 18.29 10.32
CA THR A 8 -0.08 17.27 9.88
C THR A 8 -0.78 15.96 9.54
N PHE A 9 -0.48 15.44 8.35
CA PHE A 9 -1.01 14.20 7.79
C PHE A 9 0.16 13.25 7.47
N VAL A 10 0.02 11.98 7.82
CA VAL A 10 1.03 10.96 7.54
C VAL A 10 0.38 9.72 6.93
N SER A 11 1.04 9.16 5.93
CA SER A 11 0.68 7.92 5.27
C SER A 11 1.94 7.09 4.99
N TYR A 12 1.76 5.77 4.89
CA TYR A 12 2.80 4.84 4.44
C TYR A 12 2.29 4.15 3.20
N ILE A 13 2.98 4.37 2.07
CA ILE A 13 2.59 3.83 0.76
C ILE A 13 3.83 3.21 0.12
N LEU A 14 3.75 1.93 -0.24
CA LEU A 14 4.81 1.15 -0.89
C LEU A 14 6.16 1.25 -0.15
N GLY A 15 6.12 1.18 1.18
CA GLY A 15 7.30 1.31 2.04
C GLY A 15 7.90 2.72 2.11
N LYS A 16 7.21 3.74 1.59
CA LYS A 16 7.60 5.15 1.71
C LYS A 16 6.73 5.85 2.74
N ARG A 17 7.35 6.62 3.63
CA ARG A 17 6.65 7.51 4.57
C ARG A 17 6.33 8.81 3.86
N ILE A 18 5.05 9.09 3.64
CA ILE A 18 4.58 10.35 3.07
C ILE A 18 4.04 11.21 4.21
N LYS A 19 4.59 12.41 4.37
CA LYS A 19 4.15 13.38 5.38
C LYS A 19 3.79 14.69 4.71
N VAL A 20 2.61 15.22 5.02
CA VAL A 20 2.14 16.53 4.56
C VAL A 20 1.87 17.39 5.78
N ILE A 21 2.42 18.60 5.82
CA ILE A 21 2.20 19.57 6.88
C ILE A 21 1.49 20.78 6.26
N ALA A 22 0.24 21.03 6.65
CA ALA A 22 -0.49 22.21 6.22
C ALA A 22 0.22 23.48 6.71
N ILE A 23 0.47 24.41 5.79
CA ILE A 23 0.96 25.76 6.11
C ILE A 23 -0.23 26.68 6.33
N ASP A 24 -1.25 26.55 5.48
CA ASP A 24 -2.53 27.25 5.52
C ASP A 24 -3.64 26.33 4.95
N GLU A 25 -4.81 26.89 4.65
CA GLU A 25 -5.97 26.13 4.15
C GLU A 25 -5.77 25.53 2.75
N GLN A 26 -4.85 26.08 1.95
CA GLN A 26 -4.65 25.68 0.55
C GLN A 26 -3.29 25.02 0.31
N ILE A 27 -2.27 25.34 1.10
CA ILE A 27 -0.89 24.94 0.83
C ILE A 27 -0.37 24.03 1.94
N GLY A 28 0.30 22.94 1.55
CA GLY A 28 1.04 22.06 2.43
C GLY A 28 2.51 21.88 2.01
N LYS A 29 3.37 21.52 2.95
CA LYS A 29 4.73 21.03 2.70
C LYS A 29 4.72 19.51 2.59
N LEU A 30 5.22 18.98 1.48
CA LEU A 30 5.34 17.55 1.24
C LEU A 30 6.73 17.06 1.66
N TYR A 31 6.74 15.94 2.37
CA TYR A 31 7.94 15.20 2.74
C TYR A 31 7.77 13.74 2.34
N ILE A 32 8.82 13.14 1.78
CA ILE A 32 8.89 11.71 1.48
C ILE A 32 10.12 11.16 2.19
N ASN A 33 9.93 10.16 3.04
CA ASN A 33 10.97 9.62 3.92
C ASN A 33 11.69 10.73 4.71
N ASP A 34 10.90 11.66 5.25
CA ASP A 34 11.34 12.86 5.97
C ASP A 34 12.20 13.85 5.17
N GLU A 35 12.44 13.59 3.89
CA GLU A 35 13.08 14.53 2.97
C GLU A 35 12.03 15.48 2.39
N TYR A 36 12.29 16.78 2.48
CA TYR A 36 11.40 17.81 1.94
C TYR A 36 11.37 17.78 0.41
N LYS A 37 10.17 17.75 -0.18
CA LYS A 37 9.97 17.68 -1.64
C LYS A 37 9.35 18.92 -2.25
N GLY A 38 8.84 19.85 -1.44
CA GLY A 38 8.29 21.11 -1.93
C GLY A 38 6.96 21.47 -1.29
N LYS A 39 6.41 22.60 -1.74
CA LYS A 39 5.04 23.02 -1.43
C LYS A 39 4.07 22.38 -2.42
N CYS A 40 2.85 22.13 -1.99
CA CYS A 40 1.80 21.50 -2.79
C CYS A 40 0.43 22.02 -2.38
N ASP A 41 -0.55 21.91 -3.28
CA ASP A 41 -1.95 22.12 -2.95
C ASP A 41 -2.43 21.02 -2.00
N LEU A 42 -3.00 21.42 -0.86
CA LEU A 42 -3.36 20.56 0.25
C LEU A 42 -4.52 19.61 -0.13
N SER A 43 -5.56 20.13 -0.78
CA SER A 43 -6.72 19.33 -1.19
C SER A 43 -6.32 18.27 -2.21
N PHE A 44 -5.53 18.68 -3.21
CA PHE A 44 -5.03 17.81 -4.26
C PHE A 44 -4.10 16.73 -3.73
N ILE A 45 -3.12 17.08 -2.90
CA ILE A 45 -2.14 16.10 -2.41
C ILE A 45 -2.82 15.06 -1.51
N LEU A 46 -3.75 15.47 -0.65
CA LEU A 46 -4.47 14.54 0.24
C LEU A 46 -5.36 13.59 -0.56
N LYS A 47 -6.07 14.07 -1.58
CA LYS A 47 -6.83 13.21 -2.51
C LYS A 47 -5.92 12.22 -3.23
N LYS A 48 -4.74 12.66 -3.66
CA LYS A 48 -3.80 11.80 -4.37
C LYS A 48 -3.22 10.72 -3.45
N ILE A 49 -2.86 11.08 -2.22
CA ILE A 49 -2.41 10.13 -1.19
C ILE A 49 -3.50 9.09 -0.95
N HIS A 50 -4.74 9.50 -0.71
CA HIS A 50 -5.86 8.58 -0.50
C HIS A 50 -6.07 7.62 -1.68
N SER A 51 -5.99 8.13 -2.92
CA SER A 51 -6.09 7.29 -4.12
C SER A 51 -4.95 6.25 -4.20
N LEU A 52 -3.75 6.60 -3.77
CA LEU A 52 -2.62 5.69 -3.74
C LEU A 52 -2.73 4.65 -2.62
N GLU A 53 -3.26 5.03 -1.45
CA GLU A 53 -3.55 4.09 -0.36
C GLU A 53 -4.53 3.00 -0.82
N TYR A 54 -5.58 3.38 -1.56
CA TYR A 54 -6.54 2.42 -2.11
C TYR A 54 -5.89 1.44 -3.09
N LYS A 55 -5.07 1.96 -4.03
CA LYS A 55 -4.33 1.10 -4.97
C LYS A 55 -3.37 0.14 -4.27
N GLU A 56 -2.76 0.56 -3.16
CA GLU A 56 -1.90 -0.35 -2.38
C GLU A 56 -2.70 -1.48 -1.74
N GLN A 57 -3.92 -1.20 -1.26
CA GLN A 57 -4.81 -2.23 -0.75
C GLN A 57 -5.19 -3.24 -1.83
N ASP A 58 -5.50 -2.77 -3.04
CA ASP A 58 -5.79 -3.66 -4.18
C ASP A 58 -4.59 -4.58 -4.49
N ILE A 59 -3.37 -4.03 -4.52
CA ILE A 59 -2.15 -4.81 -4.74
C ILE A 59 -1.95 -5.86 -3.63
N LYS A 60 -2.20 -5.51 -2.37
CA LYS A 60 -2.10 -6.46 -1.25
C LYS A 60 -3.10 -7.60 -1.40
N GLY A 61 -4.34 -7.31 -1.81
CA GLY A 61 -5.35 -8.32 -2.10
C GLY A 61 -4.91 -9.29 -3.20
N LEU A 62 -4.35 -8.77 -4.31
CA LEU A 62 -3.84 -9.61 -5.39
C LEU A 62 -2.70 -10.54 -4.94
N ILE A 63 -1.82 -10.08 -4.06
CA ILE A 63 -0.73 -10.91 -3.50
C ILE A 63 -1.29 -12.01 -2.59
N GLU A 64 -2.29 -11.69 -1.76
CA GLU A 64 -2.96 -12.67 -0.90
C GLU A 64 -3.67 -13.76 -1.73
N ASP A 65 -4.36 -13.35 -2.79
CA ASP A 65 -5.02 -14.27 -3.73
C ASP A 65 -4.02 -15.18 -4.44
N GLU A 66 -2.89 -14.64 -4.90
CA GLU A 66 -1.80 -15.42 -5.51
C GLU A 66 -1.23 -16.45 -4.53
N GLN A 67 -0.96 -16.05 -3.27
CA GLN A 67 -0.47 -16.97 -2.24
C GLN A 67 -1.46 -18.11 -1.97
N LYS A 68 -2.75 -17.79 -1.85
CA LYS A 68 -3.81 -18.78 -1.66
C LYS A 68 -3.88 -19.77 -2.83
N MET A 69 -3.76 -19.29 -4.06
CA MET A 69 -3.70 -20.14 -5.25
C MET A 69 -2.52 -21.12 -5.18
N TYR A 70 -1.32 -20.67 -4.80
CA TYR A 70 -0.17 -21.56 -4.64
C TYR A 70 -0.36 -22.59 -3.53
N GLU A 71 -1.01 -22.23 -2.41
CA GLU A 71 -1.34 -23.18 -1.35
C GLU A 71 -2.32 -24.26 -1.81
N GLU A 72 -3.36 -23.88 -2.55
CA GLU A 72 -4.34 -24.82 -3.12
C GLU A 72 -3.69 -25.77 -4.13
N LEU A 73 -2.88 -25.25 -5.05
CA LEU A 73 -2.13 -26.07 -6.00
C LEU A 73 -1.18 -27.03 -5.28
N SER A 74 -0.48 -26.56 -4.25
CA SER A 74 0.42 -27.40 -3.44
C SER A 74 -0.32 -28.55 -2.75
N LYS A 75 -1.55 -28.31 -2.26
CA LYS A 75 -2.41 -29.36 -1.68
C LYS A 75 -2.82 -30.38 -2.72
N ILE A 76 -3.21 -29.94 -3.93
CA ILE A 76 -3.56 -30.82 -5.04
C ILE A 76 -2.38 -31.72 -5.40
N ILE A 77 -1.19 -31.15 -5.60
CA ILE A 77 0.02 -31.91 -5.94
C ILE A 77 0.36 -32.94 -4.86
N LYS A 78 0.29 -32.57 -3.58
CA LYS A 78 0.54 -33.51 -2.47
C LYS A 78 -0.48 -34.65 -2.41
N ASN A 79 -1.74 -34.37 -2.72
CA ASN A 79 -2.81 -35.36 -2.70
C ASN A 79 -2.85 -36.23 -3.96
N GLN A 80 -2.23 -35.77 -5.06
CA GLN A 80 -1.83 -36.62 -6.17
C GLN A 80 -0.61 -37.45 -5.75
N THR A 81 -0.84 -38.36 -4.79
CA THR A 81 0.06 -39.50 -4.63
C THR A 81 -0.04 -40.25 -5.95
N ILE A 82 0.97 -40.07 -6.81
CA ILE A 82 1.16 -40.89 -8.00
C ILE A 82 1.17 -42.32 -7.44
N SER A 83 0.07 -43.06 -7.67
CA SER A 83 0.06 -44.48 -7.42
C SER A 83 1.28 -45.02 -8.16
N PRO A 84 2.25 -45.66 -7.49
CA PRO A 84 3.26 -46.38 -8.22
C PRO A 84 2.48 -47.49 -8.92
N HIS A 85 2.10 -47.28 -10.18
CA HIS A 85 1.88 -48.38 -11.08
C HIS A 85 3.23 -49.10 -11.12
N TYR A 86 3.31 -50.13 -10.27
CA TYR A 86 4.16 -51.28 -10.47
C TYR A 86 3.88 -51.77 -11.89
N GLU A 87 4.76 -51.42 -12.83
CA GLU A 87 5.05 -52.25 -13.99
C GLU A 87 6.00 -53.38 -13.57
#